data_AF-A0A9E0T7H5-F1
#
_entry.id   AF-A0A9E0T7H5-F1
#
_cell.length_a   1.000
_cell.length_b   1.000
_cell.length_c   1.000
_cell.angle_alpha   90.00
_cell.angle_beta   90.00
_cell.angle_gamma   90.00
#
_symmetry.space_group_name_H-M   'P 1'
#
loop_
_entity.id
_entity.type
_entity.pdbx_description
1 polymer ?
#
loop_
_entity_poly.entity_id
_entity_poly.type
_entity_poly.pdbx_seq_one_letter_code
_entity_poly.pdbx_strand_id
1 'polypeptide(L)'
;MQHAVKKTGLHLATAIALAFGCTSAVQAAAVYWTDWTSTSAASSQVFGDLDVGGTNVGITFTGAYAFAQTTGGTNYWSPAAPYLSSLVGNAPPASDIIGLNTGGKATITFSQAVVDPLIALVSWNGNTVDFGVPIEFLSYGSGYWDNGTPVMNSTDTGFYGNGEVHGVIRLPGTYSSVTFTHTSENWHGFTVGAVALGNGNPVPEPGSAALISLALFTLGATLRKRRS
;
A
#
# COMPACT_ATOMS: atom_id res chain seq x y z
N MET A 1 66.68 -24.38 -5.83
CA MET A 1 65.52 -24.74 -5.00
C MET A 1 64.48 -23.63 -5.14
N GLN A 2 63.46 -23.83 -5.99
CA GLN A 2 62.41 -22.84 -6.20
C GLN A 2 61.23 -23.15 -5.27
N HIS A 3 60.88 -22.19 -4.41
CA HIS A 3 59.68 -22.25 -3.58
C HIS A 3 58.45 -22.00 -4.46
N ALA A 4 57.69 -23.06 -4.71
CA ALA A 4 56.36 -22.96 -5.31
C ALA A 4 55.39 -22.36 -4.28
N VAL A 5 55.06 -21.08 -4.45
CA VAL A 5 53.96 -20.45 -3.72
C VAL A 5 52.65 -21.08 -4.19
N LYS A 6 51.95 -21.76 -3.28
CA LYS A 6 50.63 -22.37 -3.49
C LYS A 6 49.63 -21.29 -3.96
N LYS A 7 49.28 -21.31 -5.25
CA LYS A 7 48.22 -20.46 -5.85
C LYS A 7 46.80 -20.80 -5.37
N THR A 8 46.64 -21.75 -4.45
CA THR A 8 45.34 -22.26 -4.00
C THR A 8 44.60 -21.32 -3.03
N GLY A 9 45.31 -20.38 -2.39
CA GLY A 9 44.70 -19.45 -1.41
C GLY A 9 43.98 -18.24 -2.00
N LEU A 10 44.27 -17.87 -3.25
CA LEU A 10 43.73 -16.63 -3.84
C LEU A 10 42.30 -16.79 -4.39
N HIS A 11 41.89 -18.01 -4.77
CA HIS A 11 40.56 -18.26 -5.33
C HIS A 11 39.46 -18.44 -4.27
N LEU A 12 39.81 -18.72 -3.01
CA LEU A 12 38.84 -18.84 -1.93
C LEU A 12 38.48 -17.47 -1.32
N ALA A 13 39.39 -16.48 -1.40
CA ALA A 13 39.16 -15.13 -0.92
C ALA A 13 38.21 -14.31 -1.81
N THR A 14 38.19 -14.55 -3.13
CA THR A 14 37.30 -13.82 -4.06
C THR A 14 35.85 -14.32 -4.06
N ALA A 15 35.62 -15.57 -3.63
CA ALA A 15 34.27 -16.15 -3.58
C ALA A 15 33.46 -15.69 -2.34
N ILE A 16 34.12 -15.32 -1.24
CA ILE A 16 33.47 -14.86 -0.01
C ILE A 16 33.18 -13.35 -0.07
N ALA A 17 33.96 -12.57 -0.82
CA ALA A 17 33.75 -11.13 -0.97
C ALA A 17 32.52 -10.74 -1.81
N LEU A 18 32.03 -11.61 -2.71
CA LEU A 18 30.78 -11.36 -3.44
C LEU A 18 29.51 -11.77 -2.67
N ALA A 19 29.64 -12.49 -1.54
CA ALA A 19 28.49 -12.98 -0.78
C ALA A 19 27.96 -11.97 0.27
N PHE A 20 28.74 -10.93 0.60
CA PHE A 20 28.40 -9.96 1.65
C PHE A 20 27.88 -8.60 1.12
N GLY A 21 27.69 -8.44 -0.19
CA GLY A 21 27.41 -7.13 -0.81
C GLY A 21 25.98 -6.86 -1.28
N CYS A 22 25.08 -7.83 -1.26
CA CYS A 22 23.73 -7.65 -1.80
C CYS A 22 22.67 -7.87 -0.73
N THR A 23 22.53 -6.92 0.19
CA THR A 23 21.22 -6.70 0.80
C THR A 23 20.32 -6.20 -0.30
N SER A 24 19.47 -7.06 -0.86
CA SER A 24 18.36 -6.62 -1.69
C SER A 24 17.58 -5.61 -0.87
N ALA A 25 17.61 -4.33 -1.24
CA ALA A 25 16.66 -3.39 -0.70
C ALA A 25 15.28 -3.92 -1.09
N VAL A 26 14.53 -4.43 -0.12
CA VAL A 26 13.09 -4.68 -0.29
C VAL A 26 12.49 -3.31 -0.54
N GLN A 27 12.32 -2.95 -1.82
CA GLN A 27 11.68 -1.71 -2.19
C GLN A 27 10.17 -1.94 -2.03
N ALA A 28 9.53 -1.11 -1.21
CA ALA A 28 8.08 -1.12 -1.08
C ALA A 28 7.44 -0.91 -2.46
N ALA A 29 6.32 -1.60 -2.73
CA ALA A 29 5.61 -1.45 -3.98
C ALA A 29 5.06 -0.01 -4.08
N ALA A 30 5.14 0.58 -5.27
CA ALA A 30 4.41 1.80 -5.55
C ALA A 30 2.92 1.48 -5.47
N VAL A 31 2.20 2.21 -4.62
CA VAL A 31 0.75 2.12 -4.53
C VAL A 31 0.14 3.07 -5.54
N TYR A 32 -0.80 2.56 -6.31
CA TYR A 32 -1.69 3.38 -7.11
C TYR A 32 -2.79 3.86 -6.17
N TRP A 33 -2.93 5.18 -6.04
CA TRP A 33 -4.00 5.82 -5.28
C TRP A 33 -5.05 6.34 -6.26
N THR A 34 -6.31 6.31 -5.88
CA THR A 34 -7.41 6.82 -6.70
C THR A 34 -7.23 8.30 -6.96
N ASP A 35 -7.32 8.71 -8.21
CA ASP A 35 -7.53 10.09 -8.65
C ASP A 35 -9.05 10.35 -8.62
N TRP A 36 -9.53 11.15 -7.68
CA TRP A 36 -10.96 11.47 -7.62
C TRP A 36 -11.25 12.60 -8.60
N THR A 37 -12.16 12.41 -9.53
CA THR A 37 -12.35 13.32 -10.66
C THR A 37 -13.63 14.15 -10.57
N SER A 38 -14.67 13.62 -9.93
CA SER A 38 -15.97 14.32 -9.86
C SER A 38 -16.86 13.86 -8.71
N THR A 39 -17.92 14.62 -8.45
CA THR A 39 -18.90 14.36 -7.37
C THR A 39 -20.32 14.44 -7.88
N SER A 40 -21.23 13.66 -7.30
CA SER A 40 -22.69 13.80 -7.48
C SER A 40 -23.38 13.95 -6.14
N ALA A 41 -23.81 15.18 -5.81
CA ALA A 41 -24.56 15.45 -4.60
C ALA A 41 -25.93 14.74 -4.59
N ALA A 42 -26.60 14.65 -5.76
CA ALA A 42 -27.92 14.04 -5.88
C ALA A 42 -27.94 12.55 -5.51
N SER A 43 -26.84 11.85 -5.74
CA SER A 43 -26.69 10.43 -5.43
C SER A 43 -25.79 10.15 -4.22
N SER A 44 -25.23 11.20 -3.60
CA SER A 44 -24.19 11.08 -2.57
C SER A 44 -23.02 10.21 -3.02
N GLN A 45 -22.46 10.55 -4.18
CA GLN A 45 -21.36 9.80 -4.81
C GLN A 45 -20.14 10.67 -5.10
N VAL A 46 -18.97 10.02 -5.13
CA VAL A 46 -17.71 10.55 -5.62
C VAL A 46 -17.13 9.53 -6.60
N PHE A 47 -16.67 10.01 -7.75
CA PHE A 47 -16.15 9.18 -8.83
C PHE A 47 -14.67 9.46 -9.00
N GLY A 48 -13.92 8.40 -9.30
CA GLY A 48 -12.49 8.47 -9.51
C GLY A 48 -11.99 7.33 -10.36
N ASP A 49 -10.70 7.40 -10.63
CA ASP A 49 -9.98 6.54 -11.54
C ASP A 49 -8.71 6.05 -10.86
N LEU A 50 -8.48 4.74 -10.92
CA LEU A 50 -7.31 4.09 -10.35
C LEU A 50 -6.55 3.42 -11.50
N ASP A 51 -5.42 4.01 -11.92
CA ASP A 51 -4.57 3.43 -12.95
C ASP A 51 -3.59 2.43 -12.32
N VAL A 52 -3.87 1.13 -12.44
CA VAL A 52 -3.02 0.06 -11.93
C VAL A 52 -2.16 -0.48 -13.07
N GLY A 53 -0.96 0.09 -13.23
CA GLY A 53 0.02 -0.38 -14.20
C GLY A 53 -0.44 -0.22 -15.66
N GLY A 54 -1.14 0.86 -15.99
CA GLY A 54 -1.67 1.16 -17.32
C GLY A 54 -3.10 0.66 -17.56
N THR A 55 -3.72 0.02 -16.56
CA THR A 55 -5.13 -0.40 -16.63
C THR A 55 -5.96 0.48 -15.70
N ASN A 56 -6.88 1.22 -16.28
CA ASN A 56 -7.81 2.07 -15.55
C ASN A 56 -8.93 1.25 -14.89
N VAL A 57 -9.11 1.45 -13.59
CA VAL A 57 -10.23 0.94 -12.79
C VAL A 57 -11.07 2.12 -12.33
N GLY A 58 -12.32 2.17 -12.77
CA GLY A 58 -13.28 3.17 -12.30
C GLY A 58 -13.70 2.88 -10.86
N ILE A 59 -13.69 3.91 -10.03
CA ILE A 59 -14.02 3.84 -8.60
C ILE A 59 -15.24 4.73 -8.33
N THR A 60 -16.23 4.16 -7.64
CA THR A 60 -17.39 4.91 -7.15
C THR A 60 -17.49 4.74 -5.64
N PHE A 61 -17.33 5.84 -4.91
CA PHE A 61 -17.79 5.92 -3.53
C PHE A 61 -19.28 6.29 -3.49
N THR A 62 -20.03 5.64 -2.61
CA THR A 62 -21.43 5.97 -2.28
C THR A 62 -21.59 6.00 -0.76
N GLY A 63 -22.06 7.13 -0.23
CA GLY A 63 -22.25 7.33 1.21
C GLY A 63 -22.39 8.81 1.54
N ALA A 64 -22.81 9.14 2.76
CA ALA A 64 -22.87 10.54 3.19
C ALA A 64 -21.45 11.11 3.36
N TYR A 65 -21.18 12.26 2.75
CA TYR A 65 -19.90 12.96 2.86
C TYR A 65 -20.10 14.47 2.99
N ALA A 66 -19.17 15.15 3.64
CA ALA A 66 -19.14 16.61 3.74
C ALA A 66 -18.48 17.25 2.52
N PHE A 67 -17.37 16.67 2.07
CA PHE A 67 -16.60 17.21 0.94
C PHE A 67 -15.79 16.11 0.24
N ALA A 68 -15.37 16.41 -0.98
CA ALA A 68 -14.31 15.68 -1.68
C ALA A 68 -13.36 16.69 -2.33
N GLN A 69 -12.06 16.46 -2.25
CA GLN A 69 -11.07 17.24 -2.99
C GLN A 69 -10.63 16.42 -4.22
N THR A 70 -11.11 16.82 -5.39
CA THR A 70 -10.82 16.18 -6.68
C THR A 70 -9.69 16.87 -7.45
N THR A 71 -9.27 18.06 -7.01
CA THR A 71 -8.16 18.82 -7.58
C THR A 71 -7.74 19.89 -6.58
N GLY A 72 -6.45 19.92 -6.24
CA GLY A 72 -5.90 20.87 -5.28
C GLY A 72 -6.51 20.74 -3.88
N GLY A 73 -6.41 21.81 -3.09
CA GLY A 73 -6.91 21.84 -1.71
C GLY A 73 -5.81 21.65 -0.66
N THR A 74 -6.24 21.30 0.55
CA THR A 74 -5.34 21.08 1.69
C THR A 74 -4.77 19.68 1.64
N ASN A 75 -3.45 19.55 1.68
CA ASN A 75 -2.80 18.24 1.78
C ASN A 75 -2.92 17.66 3.20
N TYR A 76 -4.00 16.92 3.45
CA TYR A 76 -4.25 16.21 4.71
C TYR A 76 -3.37 14.96 4.90
N TRP A 77 -2.66 14.54 3.86
CA TRP A 77 -1.73 13.41 3.87
C TRP A 77 -0.33 13.79 4.36
N SER A 78 -0.14 15.04 4.81
CA SER A 78 1.10 15.56 5.37
C SER A 78 1.04 15.57 6.90
N PRO A 79 2.07 15.06 7.61
CA PRO A 79 3.28 14.43 7.09
C PRO A 79 3.00 13.05 6.44
N ALA A 80 3.83 12.65 5.48
CA ALA A 80 3.65 11.39 4.75
C ALA A 80 3.91 10.13 5.60
N ALA A 81 4.64 10.24 6.71
CA ALA A 81 5.15 9.11 7.48
C ALA A 81 4.09 8.07 7.93
N PRO A 82 2.88 8.45 8.39
CA PRO A 82 1.83 7.49 8.75
C PRO A 82 1.35 6.63 7.58
N TYR A 83 1.56 7.10 6.35
CA TYR A 83 1.06 6.49 5.12
C TYR A 83 2.10 5.59 4.44
N LEU A 84 3.26 5.39 5.05
CA LEU A 84 4.34 4.58 4.50
C LEU A 84 4.54 3.30 5.32
N SER A 85 4.86 2.21 4.64
CA SER A 85 5.19 0.92 5.27
C SER A 85 6.13 0.11 4.37
N SER A 86 6.44 -1.12 4.76
CA SER A 86 7.18 -2.05 3.89
C SER A 86 6.41 -2.42 2.62
N LEU A 87 5.07 -2.31 2.63
CA LEU A 87 4.21 -2.60 1.47
C LEU A 87 3.81 -1.34 0.71
N VAL A 88 3.74 -0.19 1.39
CA VAL A 88 3.29 1.09 0.83
C VAL A 88 4.46 2.05 0.66
N GLY A 89 4.91 2.21 -0.58
CA GLY A 89 6.08 3.02 -0.91
C GLY A 89 5.83 4.54 -1.04
N ASN A 90 4.57 4.97 -1.12
CA ASN A 90 4.20 6.37 -1.32
C ASN A 90 2.87 6.70 -0.62
N ALA A 91 2.80 7.88 -0.01
CA ALA A 91 1.58 8.44 0.53
C ALA A 91 0.58 8.77 -0.60
N PRO A 92 -0.72 8.94 -0.28
CA PRO A 92 -1.68 9.50 -1.23
C PRO A 92 -1.21 10.84 -1.83
N PRO A 93 -1.63 11.16 -3.06
CA PRO A 93 -1.37 12.48 -3.66
C PRO A 93 -1.96 13.59 -2.79
N ALA A 94 -1.50 14.83 -2.96
CA ALA A 94 -1.89 15.94 -2.07
C ALA A 94 -3.40 16.25 -2.12
N SER A 95 -4.03 16.03 -3.27
CA SER A 95 -5.48 16.04 -3.47
C SER A 95 -6.08 14.67 -3.14
N ASP A 96 -7.29 14.37 -3.57
CA ASP A 96 -7.84 13.02 -3.59
C ASP A 96 -8.19 12.45 -2.21
N ILE A 97 -9.08 13.17 -1.54
CA ILE A 97 -9.66 12.78 -0.25
C ILE A 97 -11.17 12.95 -0.27
N ILE A 98 -11.86 12.00 0.38
CA ILE A 98 -13.28 12.10 0.71
C ILE A 98 -13.40 12.31 2.22
N GLY A 99 -14.02 13.42 2.62
CA GLY A 99 -14.30 13.75 4.01
C GLY A 99 -15.71 13.32 4.39
N LEU A 100 -15.83 12.30 5.24
CA LEU A 100 -17.08 11.81 5.81
C LEU A 100 -17.45 12.62 7.04
N ASN A 101 -18.73 12.92 7.25
CA ASN A 101 -19.18 13.72 8.41
C ASN A 101 -20.39 13.14 9.15
N THR A 102 -21.10 12.21 8.55
CA THR A 102 -22.27 11.56 9.15
C THR A 102 -21.99 10.08 9.24
N GLY A 103 -22.03 9.53 10.45
CA GLY A 103 -21.87 8.09 10.65
C GLY A 103 -22.96 7.32 9.89
N GLY A 104 -22.62 6.13 9.41
CA GLY A 104 -23.52 5.33 8.61
C GLY A 104 -22.77 4.31 7.76
N LYS A 105 -23.40 3.92 6.64
CA LYS A 105 -22.85 2.96 5.69
C LYS A 105 -22.19 3.68 4.53
N ALA A 106 -20.98 3.27 4.21
CA ALA A 106 -20.20 3.73 3.07
C ALA A 106 -19.83 2.53 2.19
N THR A 107 -19.91 2.71 0.87
CA THR A 107 -19.59 1.66 -0.11
C THR A 107 -18.63 2.21 -1.15
N ILE A 108 -17.56 1.45 -1.40
CA ILE A 108 -16.63 1.66 -2.51
C ILE A 108 -16.91 0.56 -3.52
N THR A 109 -17.09 0.92 -4.79
CA THR A 109 -17.30 -0.01 -5.90
C THR A 109 -16.21 0.18 -6.94
N PHE A 110 -15.68 -0.92 -7.44
CA PHE A 110 -14.65 -0.96 -8.47
C PHE A 110 -15.25 -1.50 -9.77
N SER A 111 -14.96 -0.88 -10.92
CA SER A 111 -15.42 -1.35 -12.23
C SER A 111 -14.89 -2.74 -12.59
N GLN A 112 -13.81 -3.15 -11.95
CA GLN A 112 -13.21 -4.48 -12.00
C GLN A 112 -12.62 -4.83 -10.64
N ALA A 113 -12.50 -6.12 -10.32
CA ALA A 113 -11.99 -6.53 -9.02
C ALA A 113 -10.51 -6.17 -8.83
N VAL A 114 -10.17 -5.67 -7.65
CA VAL A 114 -8.79 -5.36 -7.21
C VAL A 114 -8.34 -6.32 -6.12
N VAL A 115 -7.04 -6.61 -6.06
CA VAL A 115 -6.46 -7.44 -4.99
C VAL A 115 -5.97 -6.54 -3.86
N ASP A 116 -6.29 -6.95 -2.64
CA ASP A 116 -5.83 -6.35 -1.40
C ASP A 116 -5.97 -4.82 -1.38
N PRO A 117 -7.19 -4.27 -1.59
CA PRO A 117 -7.38 -2.83 -1.62
C PRO A 117 -6.89 -2.19 -0.32
N LEU A 118 -6.28 -1.02 -0.48
CA LEU A 118 -5.72 -0.21 0.59
C LEU A 118 -6.66 0.96 0.86
N ILE A 119 -6.82 1.32 2.14
CA ILE A 119 -7.56 2.51 2.55
C ILE A 119 -6.63 3.35 3.41
N ALA A 120 -6.33 4.56 2.95
CA ALA A 120 -5.59 5.54 3.75
C ALA A 120 -6.57 6.37 4.59
N LEU A 121 -6.22 6.61 5.85
CA LEU A 121 -7.09 7.18 6.88
C LEU A 121 -6.55 8.54 7.37
N VAL A 122 -7.44 9.52 7.55
CA VAL A 122 -7.13 10.83 8.13
C VAL A 122 -8.10 11.13 9.28
N SER A 123 -7.59 11.38 10.48
CA SER A 123 -8.39 11.91 11.60
C SER A 123 -9.53 11.00 12.07
N TRP A 124 -9.33 9.69 12.15
CA TRP A 124 -10.40 8.77 12.58
C TRP A 124 -10.49 8.69 14.11
N ASN A 125 -10.64 9.82 14.80
CA ASN A 125 -10.71 9.90 16.26
C ASN A 125 -12.13 9.60 16.78
N GLY A 126 -12.23 8.75 17.81
CA GLY A 126 -13.50 8.35 18.39
C GLY A 126 -14.42 7.53 17.46
N ASN A 127 -13.99 7.24 16.23
CA ASN A 127 -14.76 6.46 15.27
C ASN A 127 -14.75 4.98 15.64
N THR A 128 -15.91 4.34 15.60
CA THR A 128 -16.03 2.88 15.53
C THR A 128 -16.32 2.50 14.09
N VAL A 129 -15.47 1.64 13.51
CA VAL A 129 -15.52 1.25 12.09
C VAL A 129 -15.59 -0.25 11.97
N ASP A 130 -16.38 -0.77 11.02
CA ASP A 130 -16.45 -2.19 10.70
C ASP A 130 -16.64 -2.41 9.20
N PHE A 131 -15.70 -3.12 8.57
CA PHE A 131 -15.72 -3.49 7.16
C PHE A 131 -16.46 -4.80 6.88
N GLY A 132 -16.81 -5.57 7.92
CA GLY A 132 -17.42 -6.89 7.79
C GLY A 132 -16.51 -7.96 7.17
N VAL A 133 -15.26 -7.59 6.86
CA VAL A 133 -14.20 -8.47 6.36
C VAL A 133 -12.91 -8.17 7.11
N PRO A 134 -11.97 -9.14 7.21
CA PRO A 134 -10.71 -8.91 7.90
C PRO A 134 -9.95 -7.70 7.34
N ILE A 135 -9.32 -6.93 8.22
CA ILE A 135 -8.44 -5.81 7.88
C ILE A 135 -7.09 -5.95 8.57
N GLU A 136 -6.06 -5.34 7.98
CA GLU A 136 -4.71 -5.27 8.54
C GLU A 136 -4.24 -3.81 8.55
N PHE A 137 -3.82 -3.27 9.69
CA PHE A 137 -3.08 -2.01 9.71
C PHE A 137 -1.66 -2.25 9.22
N LEU A 138 -1.29 -1.58 8.11
CA LEU A 138 0.07 -1.60 7.57
C LEU A 138 0.96 -0.54 8.21
N SER A 139 0.36 0.59 8.59
CA SER A 139 1.03 1.71 9.23
C SER A 139 0.01 2.59 9.96
N TYR A 140 0.48 3.27 10.99
CA TYR A 140 -0.23 4.37 11.63
C TYR A 140 0.78 5.26 12.37
N GLY A 141 0.39 6.49 12.67
CA GLY A 141 1.22 7.44 13.41
C GLY A 141 0.70 8.86 13.37
N SER A 142 1.56 9.81 13.74
CA SER A 142 1.20 11.23 13.82
C SER A 142 1.02 11.84 12.44
N GLY A 143 -0.19 12.32 12.16
CA GLY A 143 -0.57 12.89 10.88
C GLY A 143 -0.87 14.38 10.98
N TYR A 144 -1.74 14.85 10.09
CA TYR A 144 -2.04 16.27 9.91
C TYR A 144 -2.59 16.93 11.18
N TRP A 145 -3.43 16.23 11.94
CA TRP A 145 -4.16 16.81 13.07
C TRP A 145 -3.44 16.57 14.39
N ASP A 146 -3.11 15.32 14.70
CA ASP A 146 -2.31 14.92 15.85
C ASP A 146 -1.88 13.45 15.68
N ASN A 147 -1.64 12.76 16.79
CA ASN A 147 -1.36 11.36 16.87
C ASN A 147 -2.58 10.55 17.36
N GLY A 148 -2.66 9.30 16.90
CA GLY A 148 -3.67 8.34 17.34
C GLY A 148 -3.19 6.92 17.15
N THR A 149 -3.85 6.00 17.84
CA THR A 149 -3.57 4.56 17.75
C THR A 149 -4.89 3.82 17.49
N PRO A 150 -5.00 3.05 16.40
CA PRO A 150 -6.17 2.23 16.18
C PRO A 150 -6.21 1.08 17.18
N VAL A 151 -7.40 0.76 17.69
CA VAL A 151 -7.66 -0.39 18.55
C VAL A 151 -8.52 -1.36 17.77
N MET A 152 -7.95 -2.50 17.36
CA MET A 152 -8.67 -3.53 16.62
C MET A 152 -9.86 -4.08 17.41
N ASN A 153 -10.95 -4.37 16.71
CA ASN A 153 -12.08 -5.08 17.29
C ASN A 153 -11.75 -6.58 17.48
N SER A 154 -12.57 -7.30 18.23
CA SER A 154 -12.31 -8.72 18.55
C SER A 154 -12.46 -9.68 17.35
N THR A 155 -12.94 -9.19 16.21
CA THR A 155 -13.17 -9.98 14.99
C THR A 155 -12.20 -9.64 13.87
N ASP A 156 -11.23 -8.75 14.12
CA ASP A 156 -10.29 -8.21 13.15
C ASP A 156 -10.94 -7.61 11.89
N THR A 157 -12.22 -7.22 11.96
CA THR A 157 -12.96 -6.64 10.82
C THR A 157 -13.05 -5.12 10.84
N GLY A 158 -12.54 -4.52 11.91
CA GLY A 158 -12.80 -3.13 12.23
C GLY A 158 -11.94 -2.65 13.39
N PHE A 159 -12.12 -1.37 13.73
CA PHE A 159 -11.32 -0.73 14.77
C PHE A 159 -12.10 0.38 15.47
N TYR A 160 -11.65 0.72 16.67
CA TYR A 160 -11.95 1.96 17.35
C TYR A 160 -10.76 2.92 17.23
N GLY A 161 -11.04 4.18 16.90
CA GLY A 161 -10.04 5.23 16.83
C GLY A 161 -9.73 5.86 18.19
N ASN A 162 -8.55 5.59 18.75
CA ASN A 162 -8.10 6.22 19.99
C ASN A 162 -7.13 7.37 19.68
N GLY A 163 -7.62 8.61 19.68
CA GLY A 163 -6.90 9.79 19.19
C GLY A 163 -6.98 9.93 17.67
N GLU A 164 -6.20 10.84 17.09
CA GLU A 164 -6.24 11.14 15.65
C GLU A 164 -5.61 10.02 14.82
N VAL A 165 -6.40 9.00 14.47
CA VAL A 165 -5.89 7.87 13.70
C VAL A 165 -5.62 8.30 12.25
N HIS A 166 -4.34 8.29 11.90
CA HIS A 166 -3.81 8.38 10.55
C HIS A 166 -3.07 7.10 10.22
N GLY A 167 -3.20 6.59 9.00
CA GLY A 167 -2.55 5.33 8.63
C GLY A 167 -3.04 4.75 7.31
N VAL A 168 -2.61 3.51 7.05
CA VAL A 168 -3.12 2.71 5.93
C VAL A 168 -3.55 1.35 6.45
N ILE A 169 -4.77 0.96 6.08
CA ILE A 169 -5.25 -0.42 6.24
C ILE A 169 -5.25 -1.14 4.89
N ARG A 170 -5.04 -2.44 4.94
CA ARG A 170 -5.24 -3.40 3.84
C ARG A 170 -6.47 -4.24 4.14
N LEU A 171 -7.23 -4.56 3.10
CA LEU A 171 -8.31 -5.54 3.16
C LEU A 171 -7.87 -6.78 2.37
N PRO A 172 -7.33 -7.83 3.00
CA PRO A 172 -6.83 -9.00 2.29
C PRO A 172 -7.95 -9.70 1.51
N GLY A 173 -7.75 -9.92 0.21
CA GLY A 173 -8.71 -10.59 -0.66
C GLY A 173 -8.82 -9.96 -2.04
N THR A 174 -9.91 -10.27 -2.75
CA THR A 174 -10.20 -9.71 -4.08
C THR A 174 -11.62 -9.16 -4.09
N TYR A 175 -11.75 -7.87 -4.41
CA TYR A 175 -13.00 -7.13 -4.20
C TYR A 175 -13.39 -6.33 -5.44
N SER A 176 -14.64 -6.48 -5.87
CA SER A 176 -15.32 -5.52 -6.76
C SER A 176 -16.13 -4.49 -5.98
N SER A 177 -16.36 -4.71 -4.68
CA SER A 177 -16.95 -3.75 -3.77
C SER A 177 -16.52 -4.01 -2.33
N VAL A 178 -16.35 -2.94 -1.57
CA VAL A 178 -16.11 -2.94 -0.12
C VAL A 178 -17.16 -2.06 0.52
N THR A 179 -17.82 -2.54 1.56
CA THR A 179 -18.80 -1.76 2.33
C THR A 179 -18.38 -1.76 3.79
N PHE A 180 -18.46 -0.60 4.44
CA PHE A 180 -18.17 -0.48 5.86
C PHE A 180 -19.18 0.41 6.56
N THR A 181 -19.28 0.23 7.87
CA THR A 181 -20.00 1.16 8.75
C THR A 181 -19.01 1.96 9.57
N HIS A 182 -19.37 3.21 9.90
CA HIS A 182 -18.57 4.07 10.74
C HIS A 182 -19.43 5.00 11.60
N THR A 183 -18.93 5.45 12.75
CA THR A 183 -19.46 6.63 13.46
C THR A 183 -18.76 7.90 12.97
N SER A 184 -19.14 9.09 13.47
CA SER A 184 -18.48 10.36 13.12
C SER A 184 -18.49 11.32 14.30
N GLU A 185 -17.44 12.13 14.42
CA GLU A 185 -17.30 13.17 15.46
C GLU A 185 -17.39 14.61 14.90
N ASN A 186 -16.93 14.86 13.68
CA ASN A 186 -17.18 16.08 12.89
C ASN A 186 -16.93 15.78 11.42
N TRP A 187 -15.68 15.47 11.08
CA TRP A 187 -15.34 14.83 9.82
C TRP A 187 -14.07 13.99 9.96
N HIS A 188 -13.94 12.98 9.12
CA HIS A 188 -12.74 12.15 8.99
C HIS A 188 -12.58 11.77 7.52
N GLY A 189 -11.35 11.59 7.10
CA GLY A 189 -11.00 11.49 5.69
C GLY A 189 -10.51 10.11 5.30
N PHE A 190 -10.76 9.72 4.05
CA PHE A 190 -10.10 8.57 3.47
C PHE A 190 -9.88 8.72 1.97
N THR A 191 -9.00 7.87 1.46
CA THR A 191 -8.90 7.53 0.04
C THR A 191 -8.59 6.06 -0.12
N VAL A 192 -8.69 5.56 -1.35
CA VAL A 192 -8.54 4.15 -1.69
C VAL A 192 -7.39 3.98 -2.66
N GLY A 193 -6.68 2.86 -2.57
CA GLY A 193 -5.63 2.49 -3.49
C GLY A 193 -5.53 0.99 -3.67
N ALA A 194 -4.63 0.56 -4.56
CA ALA A 194 -4.30 -0.84 -4.74
C ALA A 194 -2.86 -1.00 -5.24
N VAL A 195 -2.28 -2.18 -5.02
CA VAL A 195 -0.97 -2.57 -5.55
C VAL A 195 -1.08 -3.43 -6.81
N ALA A 196 -2.21 -4.11 -7.02
CA ALA A 196 -2.42 -5.02 -8.15
C ALA A 196 -3.90 -5.23 -8.50
N LEU A 197 -4.13 -5.75 -9.71
CA LEU A 197 -5.45 -6.12 -10.22
C LEU A 197 -5.83 -7.56 -9.84
N GLY A 198 -7.14 -7.81 -9.71
CA GLY A 198 -7.73 -9.12 -9.41
C GLY A 198 -7.51 -10.22 -10.45
N ASN A 199 -7.02 -9.88 -11.64
CA ASN A 199 -6.76 -10.81 -12.73
C ASN A 199 -5.32 -11.38 -12.73
N GLY A 200 -4.53 -11.11 -11.69
CA GLY A 200 -3.17 -11.65 -11.54
C GLY A 200 -2.11 -10.93 -12.37
N ASN A 201 -2.34 -9.68 -12.79
CA ASN A 201 -1.28 -8.88 -13.38
C ASN A 201 -0.16 -8.70 -12.31
N PRO A 202 1.09 -9.11 -12.59
CA PRO A 202 2.09 -9.26 -11.54
C PRO A 202 2.39 -7.91 -10.89
N VAL A 203 2.34 -7.89 -9.56
CA VAL A 203 3.07 -6.89 -8.75
C VAL A 203 4.50 -6.88 -9.29
N PRO A 204 5.11 -5.71 -9.55
CA PRO A 204 6.51 -5.66 -9.97
C PRO A 204 7.36 -6.49 -9.00
N GLU A 205 7.91 -7.61 -9.48
CA GLU A 205 8.66 -8.48 -8.57
C GLU A 205 9.87 -7.70 -8.03
N PRO A 206 10.18 -7.83 -6.73
CA PRO A 206 11.42 -7.29 -6.20
C PRO A 206 12.59 -7.78 -7.05
N GLY A 207 13.55 -6.90 -7.38
CA GLY A 207 14.71 -7.22 -8.24
C GLY A 207 15.53 -8.45 -7.80
N SER A 208 15.24 -9.01 -6.62
CA SER A 208 15.60 -10.34 -6.14
C SER A 208 15.49 -11.46 -7.18
N ALA A 209 14.43 -11.53 -7.98
CA ALA A 209 14.27 -12.59 -9.00
C ALA A 209 15.31 -12.48 -10.13
N ALA A 210 15.62 -11.26 -10.55
CA ALA A 210 16.67 -10.98 -11.52
C ALA A 210 18.07 -11.30 -10.94
N LEU A 211 18.29 -11.03 -9.65
CA LEU A 211 19.54 -11.35 -8.96
C LEU A 211 19.73 -12.85 -8.75
N ILE A 212 18.68 -13.62 -8.43
CA ILE A 212 18.75 -15.09 -8.39
C ILE A 212 19.12 -15.64 -9.77
N SER A 213 18.50 -15.10 -10.82
CA SER A 213 18.81 -15.50 -12.20
C SER A 213 20.27 -15.19 -12.58
N LEU A 214 20.78 -14.01 -12.18
CA LEU A 214 22.18 -13.63 -12.39
C LEU A 214 23.16 -14.48 -11.55
N ALA A 215 22.79 -14.81 -10.30
CA ALA A 215 23.58 -15.68 -9.44
C ALA A 215 23.65 -17.11 -10.00
N LEU A 216 22.53 -17.66 -10.48
CA LEU A 216 22.49 -18.96 -11.14
C LEU A 216 23.29 -18.96 -12.45
N PHE A 217 23.20 -17.89 -13.24
CA PHE A 217 23.96 -17.75 -14.48
C PHE A 217 25.48 -17.71 -14.23
N THR A 218 25.92 -16.90 -13.27
CA THR A 218 27.34 -16.80 -12.89
C THR A 218 27.87 -18.10 -12.28
N LEU A 219 27.06 -18.82 -11.49
CA LEU A 219 27.41 -20.14 -10.95
C LEU A 219 27.51 -21.20 -12.06
N GLY A 220 26.59 -21.20 -13.03
CA GLY A 220 26.64 -22.08 -14.19
C GLY A 220 27.87 -21.84 -15.07
N ALA A 221 28.22 -20.57 -15.32
CA ALA A 221 29.39 -20.19 -16.12
C ALA A 221 30.72 -20.61 -15.46
N THR A 222 30.81 -20.49 -14.13
CA THR A 222 32.02 -20.88 -13.37
C THR A 222 32.17 -22.40 -13.28
N LEU A 223 31.08 -23.15 -13.13
CA LEU A 223 31.11 -24.62 -13.16
C LEU A 223 31.51 -25.16 -14.54
N ARG A 224 31.09 -24.50 -15.63
CA ARG A 224 31.46 -24.90 -17.00
C ARG A 224 32.95 -24.70 -17.27
N LYS A 225 33.54 -23.58 -16.83
CA LYS A 225 34.98 -23.32 -16.95
C LYS A 225 35.86 -24.28 -16.14
N ARG A 226 35.32 -24.95 -15.11
CA ARG A 226 36.06 -25.94 -14.30
C ARG A 226 36.10 -27.33 -14.93
N ARG A 227 35.28 -27.60 -15.95
CA ARG A 227 35.17 -28.91 -16.62
C ARG A 227 35.85 -28.95 -18.00
N SER A 228 36.28 -27.81 -18.51
CA SER A 228 37.09 -27.62 -19.73
C SER A 228 38.53 -27.36 -19.36
#